data_AF-A0ABD4ZK67-F1
#
_entry.id   AF-A0ABD4ZK67-F1
#
_cell.length_a   1.000
_cell.length_b   1.000
_cell.length_c   1.000
_cell.angle_alpha   90.00
_cell.angle_beta   90.00
_cell.angle_gamma   90.00
#
_symmetry.space_group_name_H-M   'P 1'
#
loop_
_entity.id
_entity.type
_entity.pdbx_description
1 polymer ?
#
loop_
_entity_poly.entity_id
_entity_poly.type
_entity_poly.pdbx_seq_one_letter_code
_entity_poly.pdbx_strand_id
1 'polypeptide(L)'
;MSIYRNDDILITDLMDRIDKLENQVTDLKKVFYKQSGESHSTFLYGCEVRGSDYLHLEDKVIPRLKENDPVLLIREADNKYDKNAISVATPAGLKLGYIPREHNLIFSRLIDSGNLLFGRVKNFHWDGKNLELVIKVYLAN
;
A
#
# COMPACT_ATOMS: atom_id res chain seq x y z
N MET A 1 -14.30 -23.45 -36.81
CA MET A 1 -14.09 -22.10 -36.27
C MET A 1 -14.59 -22.10 -34.83
N SER A 2 -13.78 -21.57 -33.89
CA SER A 2 -14.10 -21.36 -32.46
C SER A 2 -13.79 -22.51 -31.47
N ILE A 3 -12.52 -22.92 -31.42
CA ILE A 3 -11.91 -23.59 -30.25
C ILE A 3 -11.45 -22.59 -29.17
N TYR A 4 -11.49 -21.29 -29.45
CA TYR A 4 -10.99 -20.22 -28.57
C TYR A 4 -11.99 -19.71 -27.51
N ARG A 5 -13.29 -20.01 -27.63
CA ARG A 5 -14.34 -19.40 -26.77
C ARG A 5 -14.40 -19.95 -25.34
N ASN A 6 -14.02 -21.20 -25.12
CA ASN A 6 -14.13 -21.83 -23.79
C ASN A 6 -12.96 -21.45 -22.87
N ASP A 7 -11.78 -21.27 -23.43
CA ASP A 7 -10.59 -20.87 -22.66
C ASP A 7 -10.74 -19.42 -22.16
N ASP A 8 -11.33 -18.53 -22.97
CA ASP A 8 -11.61 -17.15 -22.56
C ASP A 8 -12.61 -17.06 -21.39
N ILE A 9 -13.62 -17.95 -21.35
CA ILE A 9 -14.60 -18.01 -20.26
C ILE A 9 -13.94 -18.51 -18.97
N LEU A 10 -13.09 -19.53 -19.06
CA LEU A 10 -12.34 -20.05 -17.92
C LEU A 10 -11.34 -19.02 -17.38
N ILE A 11 -10.63 -18.32 -18.27
CA ILE A 11 -9.71 -17.24 -17.88
C ILE A 11 -10.47 -16.13 -17.16
N THR A 12 -11.64 -15.74 -17.67
CA THR A 12 -12.46 -14.68 -17.03
C THR A 12 -12.94 -15.10 -15.63
N ASP A 13 -13.44 -16.33 -15.46
CA ASP A 13 -13.86 -16.84 -14.13
C ASP A 13 -12.68 -16.92 -13.15
N LEU A 14 -11.49 -17.30 -13.64
CA LEU A 14 -10.28 -17.32 -12.81
C LEU A 14 -9.87 -15.90 -12.39
N MET A 15 -9.94 -14.91 -13.28
CA MET A 15 -9.64 -13.51 -12.95
C MET A 15 -10.62 -12.97 -11.91
N ASP A 16 -11.93 -13.20 -12.06
CA ASP A 16 -12.94 -12.78 -11.08
C ASP A 16 -12.68 -13.39 -9.69
N ARG A 17 -12.25 -14.65 -9.63
CA ARG A 17 -11.86 -15.31 -8.37
C ARG A 17 -10.62 -14.68 -7.75
N ILE A 18 -9.62 -14.33 -8.56
CA ILE A 18 -8.40 -13.64 -8.10
C ILE A 18 -8.78 -12.29 -7.51
N ASP A 19 -9.54 -11.47 -8.23
CA ASP A 19 -9.99 -10.16 -7.76
C ASP A 19 -10.76 -10.26 -6.44
N LYS A 20 -11.62 -11.28 -6.31
CA LYS A 20 -12.36 -11.54 -5.07
C LYS A 20 -11.44 -11.91 -3.91
N LEU A 21 -10.43 -12.75 -4.15
CA LEU A 21 -9.44 -13.13 -3.16
C LEU A 21 -8.57 -11.94 -2.74
N GLU A 22 -8.15 -11.10 -3.68
CA GLU A 22 -7.38 -9.89 -3.40
C GLU A 22 -8.15 -8.93 -2.49
N ASN A 23 -9.46 -8.77 -2.74
CA ASN A 23 -10.35 -7.99 -1.88
C ASN A 23 -10.44 -8.57 -0.46
N GLN A 24 -10.61 -9.89 -0.33
CA GLN A 24 -10.67 -10.55 0.99
C GLN A 24 -9.35 -10.41 1.77
N VAL A 25 -8.21 -10.58 1.11
CA VAL A 25 -6.87 -10.38 1.72
C VAL A 25 -6.70 -8.93 2.18
N THR A 26 -7.20 -7.97 1.39
CA THR A 26 -7.16 -6.56 1.73
C THR A 26 -8.00 -6.25 2.97
N ASP A 27 -9.18 -6.86 3.10
CA ASP A 27 -10.03 -6.70 4.28
C ASP A 27 -9.45 -7.37 5.53
N LEU A 28 -8.83 -8.54 5.38
CA LEU A 28 -8.10 -9.18 6.49
C LEU A 28 -6.94 -8.31 6.98
N LYS A 29 -6.17 -7.73 6.04
CA LYS A 29 -5.13 -6.75 6.36
C LYS A 29 -5.72 -5.58 7.14
N LYS A 30 -6.84 -4.98 6.70
CA LYS A 30 -7.51 -3.90 7.44
C LYS A 30 -7.85 -4.29 8.88
N VAL A 31 -8.45 -5.46 9.08
CA VAL A 31 -8.84 -5.95 10.42
C VAL A 31 -7.61 -6.12 11.29
N PHE A 32 -6.57 -6.77 10.77
CA PHE A 32 -5.30 -6.95 11.48
C PHE A 32 -4.70 -5.60 11.90
N TYR A 33 -4.61 -4.63 10.98
CA TYR A 33 -4.02 -3.33 11.27
C TYR A 33 -4.85 -2.47 12.22
N LYS A 34 -6.18 -2.66 12.23
CA LYS A 34 -7.06 -2.03 13.22
C LYS A 34 -6.80 -2.58 14.61
N GLN A 35 -6.62 -3.90 14.75
CA GLN A 35 -6.32 -4.56 16.03
C GLN A 35 -4.90 -4.27 16.54
N SER A 36 -3.89 -4.23 15.66
CA SER A 36 -2.50 -3.92 16.05
C SER A 36 -2.31 -2.47 16.53
N GLY A 37 -3.26 -1.59 16.21
CA GLY A 37 -3.30 -0.21 16.71
C GLY A 37 -3.65 -0.06 18.19
N GLU A 38 -4.19 -1.09 18.85
CA GLU A 38 -4.71 -0.97 20.21
C GLU A 38 -3.81 -1.55 21.31
N SER A 39 -2.72 -2.30 21.04
CA SER A 39 -1.84 -2.74 22.14
C SER A 39 -0.35 -3.09 21.90
N HIS A 40 0.18 -3.41 20.72
CA HIS A 40 1.64 -3.75 20.62
C HIS A 40 2.24 -3.42 19.24
N SER A 41 2.52 -2.14 18.96
CA SER A 41 3.27 -1.76 17.75
C SER A 41 4.45 -0.88 18.08
N THR A 42 5.61 -1.17 17.49
CA THR A 42 6.85 -0.41 17.70
C THR A 42 7.00 0.64 16.62
N PHE A 43 7.10 1.92 17.00
CA PHE A 43 7.43 3.00 16.05
C PHE A 43 8.86 2.83 15.54
N LEU A 44 9.03 2.87 14.22
CA LEU A 44 10.34 2.74 13.59
C LEU A 44 10.86 4.07 13.07
N TYR A 45 10.05 4.80 12.29
CA TYR A 45 10.53 6.00 11.59
C TYR A 45 9.37 6.86 11.06
N GLY A 46 9.63 8.15 10.83
CA GLY A 46 8.69 9.04 10.13
C GLY A 46 9.30 9.56 8.85
N CYS A 47 8.58 9.45 7.72
CA CYS A 47 9.08 9.87 6.42
C CYS A 47 8.00 10.56 5.57
N GLU A 48 8.45 11.38 4.64
CA GLU A 48 7.61 11.93 3.57
C GLU A 48 7.52 10.90 2.44
N VAL A 49 6.31 10.59 2.01
CA VAL A 49 6.02 9.69 0.90
C VAL A 49 6.44 10.37 -0.40
N ARG A 50 7.17 9.65 -1.26
CA ARG A 50 7.71 10.19 -2.51
C ARG A 50 7.01 9.60 -3.73
N GLY A 51 7.04 10.34 -4.83
CA GLY A 51 6.57 9.87 -6.14
C GLY A 51 5.05 9.86 -6.31
N SER A 52 4.32 10.61 -5.48
CA SER A 52 2.88 10.89 -5.66
C SER A 52 2.60 11.57 -7.01
N ASP A 53 3.51 12.43 -7.47
CA ASP A 53 3.39 13.17 -8.75
C ASP A 53 3.29 12.26 -9.99
N TYR A 54 3.74 11.01 -9.90
CA TYR A 54 3.65 10.03 -10.99
C TYR A 54 2.34 9.23 -11.00
N LEU A 55 1.45 9.46 -10.03
CA LEU A 55 0.25 8.65 -9.83
C LEU A 55 -1.03 9.28 -10.37
N HIS A 56 -0.98 10.50 -10.91
CA HIS A 56 -2.12 11.21 -11.50
C HIS A 56 -3.36 11.15 -10.60
N LEU A 57 -3.23 11.72 -9.40
CA LEU A 57 -4.22 11.58 -8.34
C LEU A 57 -5.35 12.61 -8.41
N GLU A 58 -5.36 13.48 -9.42
CA GLU A 58 -6.29 14.62 -9.56
C GLU A 58 -7.77 14.18 -9.56
N ASP A 59 -8.06 13.02 -10.15
CA ASP A 59 -9.41 12.44 -10.22
C ASP A 59 -9.72 11.49 -9.04
N LYS A 60 -8.78 11.31 -8.09
CA LYS A 60 -8.92 10.39 -6.97
C LYS A 60 -9.39 11.13 -5.72
N VAL A 61 -10.22 10.45 -4.92
CA VAL A 61 -10.70 10.98 -3.64
C VAL A 61 -9.61 10.89 -2.57
N ILE A 62 -8.56 11.71 -2.69
CA ILE A 62 -7.57 12.01 -1.65
C ILE A 62 -8.15 12.79 -0.44
N PRO A 63 -9.14 13.70 -0.58
CA PRO A 63 -9.58 14.60 0.51
C PRO A 63 -10.12 13.92 1.77
N ARG A 64 -10.20 12.59 1.79
CA ARG A 64 -10.69 11.80 2.92
C ARG A 64 -9.58 11.32 3.85
N LEU A 65 -8.30 11.49 3.51
CA LEU A 65 -7.20 11.20 4.43
C LEU A 65 -7.31 12.08 5.67
N LYS A 66 -7.01 11.50 6.82
CA LYS A 66 -6.97 12.18 8.13
C LYS A 66 -5.71 11.76 8.87
N GLU A 67 -5.30 12.59 9.83
CA GLU A 67 -4.25 12.19 10.75
C GLU A 67 -4.61 10.86 11.44
N ASN A 68 -3.62 10.00 11.62
CA ASN A 68 -3.69 8.64 12.14
C ASN A 68 -4.42 7.61 11.27
N ASP A 69 -4.92 8.00 10.08
CA ASP A 69 -5.46 7.03 9.13
C ASP A 69 -4.41 5.96 8.80
N PRO A 70 -4.82 4.68 8.72
CA PRO A 70 -3.91 3.62 8.37
C PRO A 70 -3.52 3.69 6.90
N VAL A 71 -2.25 3.41 6.61
CA VAL A 71 -1.76 3.13 5.26
C VAL A 71 -1.01 1.80 5.25
N LEU A 72 -1.12 1.11 4.12
CA LEU A 72 -0.47 -0.16 3.86
C LEU A 72 0.92 0.09 3.28
N LEU A 73 1.88 -0.72 3.71
CA LEU A 73 3.22 -0.79 3.12
C LEU A 73 3.32 -2.08 2.32
N ILE A 74 3.42 -1.96 1.00
CA ILE A 74 3.36 -3.09 0.08
C ILE A 74 4.71 -3.23 -0.62
N ARG A 75 5.35 -4.38 -0.41
CA ARG A 75 6.64 -4.70 -1.01
C ARG A 75 6.51 -4.92 -2.53
N GLU A 76 7.36 -4.27 -3.31
CA GLU A 76 7.48 -4.45 -4.77
C GLU A 76 8.91 -4.89 -5.12
N ALA A 77 9.23 -6.18 -4.95
CA ALA A 77 10.60 -6.71 -5.12
C ALA A 77 11.09 -6.74 -6.57
N ASP A 78 10.16 -6.77 -7.51
CA ASP A 78 10.34 -6.78 -8.96
C ASP A 78 10.28 -5.38 -9.59
N ASN A 79 10.20 -4.32 -8.77
CA ASN A 79 10.18 -2.96 -9.27
C ASN A 79 11.46 -2.65 -10.07
N LYS A 80 11.26 -2.29 -11.36
CA LYS A 80 12.34 -2.13 -12.34
C LYS A 80 13.35 -1.02 -12.00
N TYR A 81 12.95 -0.07 -11.16
CA TYR A 81 13.78 1.10 -10.82
C TYR A 81 14.45 0.99 -9.45
N ASP A 82 13.88 0.20 -8.55
CA ASP A 82 14.37 0.03 -7.18
C ASP A 82 13.95 -1.31 -6.58
N LYS A 83 14.91 -2.22 -6.44
CA LYS A 83 14.67 -3.54 -5.86
C LYS A 83 14.16 -3.51 -4.41
N ASN A 84 14.33 -2.41 -3.69
CA ASN A 84 13.87 -2.24 -2.31
C ASN A 84 12.53 -1.49 -2.22
N ALA A 85 11.84 -1.28 -3.36
CA ALA A 85 10.62 -0.50 -3.40
C ALA A 85 9.54 -1.05 -2.46
N ILE A 86 8.92 -0.11 -1.75
CA ILE A 86 7.77 -0.32 -0.87
C ILE A 86 6.78 0.78 -1.19
N SER A 87 5.64 0.41 -1.78
CA SER A 87 4.57 1.34 -2.06
C SER A 87 3.74 1.61 -0.82
N VAL A 88 3.24 2.83 -0.73
CA VAL A 88 2.33 3.30 0.31
C VAL A 88 0.94 3.39 -0.32
N ALA A 89 -0.04 2.72 0.26
CA ALA A 89 -1.40 2.71 -0.27
C ALA A 89 -2.45 2.86 0.84
N THR A 90 -3.62 3.41 0.51
CA THR A 90 -4.77 3.34 1.42
C THR A 90 -5.23 1.88 1.54
N PRO A 91 -5.99 1.54 2.58
CA PRO A 91 -6.58 0.21 2.67
C PRO A 91 -7.60 -0.08 1.56
N ALA A 92 -8.08 0.94 0.85
CA ALA A 92 -8.92 0.76 -0.34
C ALA A 92 -8.12 0.51 -1.63
N GLY A 93 -6.79 0.37 -1.54
CA GLY A 93 -5.92 0.08 -2.68
C GLY A 93 -5.42 1.32 -3.44
N LEU A 94 -5.80 2.54 -3.04
CA LEU A 94 -5.28 3.75 -3.68
C LEU A 94 -3.80 3.94 -3.32
N LYS A 95 -2.91 3.78 -4.29
CA LYS A 95 -1.47 4.07 -4.14
C LYS A 95 -1.27 5.58 -3.95
N LEU A 96 -0.47 5.94 -2.95
CA LEU A 96 -0.17 7.32 -2.56
C LEU A 96 1.30 7.70 -2.82
N GLY A 97 2.14 6.71 -3.11
CA GLY A 97 3.56 6.90 -3.44
C GLY A 97 4.40 5.75 -2.91
N TYR A 98 5.63 6.05 -2.51
CA TYR A 98 6.61 5.10 -2.01
C TYR A 98 7.33 5.59 -0.76
N ILE A 99 7.85 4.65 0.01
CA ILE A 99 8.88 4.93 1.01
C ILE A 99 10.14 5.48 0.30
N PRO A 100 10.77 6.56 0.82
CA PRO A 100 11.99 7.10 0.24
C PRO A 100 13.13 6.10 0.13
N ARG A 101 13.94 6.23 -0.92
CA ARG A 101 15.04 5.30 -1.25
C ARG A 101 16.10 5.24 -0.15
N GLU A 102 16.35 6.35 0.51
CA GLU A 102 17.31 6.48 1.61
C GLU A 102 16.93 5.65 2.84
N HIS A 103 15.67 5.23 2.98
CA HIS A 103 15.18 4.49 4.15
C HIS A 103 14.58 3.12 3.82
N ASN A 104 14.26 2.82 2.56
CA ASN A 104 13.52 1.61 2.20
C ASN A 104 14.33 0.30 2.34
N LEU A 105 15.67 0.36 2.40
CA LEU A 105 16.50 -0.85 2.51
C LEU A 105 16.22 -1.64 3.80
N ILE A 106 16.08 -0.96 4.94
CA ILE A 106 15.86 -1.63 6.22
C ILE A 106 14.44 -2.20 6.25
N PHE A 107 13.45 -1.40 5.84
CA PHE A 107 12.05 -1.84 5.83
C PHE A 107 11.80 -2.98 4.86
N SER A 108 12.43 -2.98 3.69
CA SER A 108 12.27 -4.07 2.71
C SER A 108 12.79 -5.37 3.27
N ARG A 109 13.96 -5.37 3.92
CA ARG A 109 14.49 -6.56 4.61
C ARG A 109 13.60 -7.05 5.74
N LEU A 110 12.99 -6.14 6.51
CA LEU A 110 12.05 -6.53 7.56
C LEU A 110 10.83 -7.22 6.95
N ILE A 111 10.24 -6.66 5.90
CA ILE A 111 9.11 -7.27 5.19
C ILE A 111 9.52 -8.61 4.56
N ASP A 112 10.66 -8.67 3.88
CA ASP A 112 11.18 -9.87 3.20
C ASP A 112 11.50 -11.01 4.20
N SER A 113 11.75 -10.68 5.47
CA SER A 113 11.91 -11.66 6.57
C SER A 113 10.61 -12.03 7.27
N GLY A 114 9.46 -11.57 6.76
CA GLY A 114 8.13 -11.91 7.26
C GLY A 114 7.59 -10.98 8.34
N ASN A 115 8.28 -9.88 8.66
CA ASN A 115 7.76 -8.89 9.59
C ASN A 115 6.63 -8.09 8.96
N LEU A 116 5.60 -7.79 9.74
CA LEU A 116 4.51 -6.95 9.29
C LEU A 116 4.76 -5.49 9.63
N LEU A 117 4.91 -4.67 8.60
CA LEU A 117 5.04 -3.23 8.72
C LEU A 117 3.76 -2.53 8.25
N PHE A 118 3.46 -1.38 8.84
CA PHE A 118 2.37 -0.51 8.41
C PHE A 118 2.70 0.96 8.66
N GLY A 119 1.90 1.83 8.06
CA GLY A 119 2.01 3.26 8.29
C GLY A 119 0.76 3.85 8.91
N ARG A 120 0.93 5.02 9.53
CA ARG A 120 -0.16 5.94 9.88
C ARG A 120 0.15 7.32 9.34
N VAL A 121 -0.86 8.01 8.81
CA VAL A 121 -0.72 9.39 8.38
C VAL A 121 -0.34 10.25 9.59
N LYS A 122 0.75 11.02 9.47
CA LYS A 122 1.15 12.03 10.45
C LYS A 122 0.60 13.41 10.05
N ASN A 123 0.75 13.77 8.79
CA ASN A 123 0.20 14.99 8.22
C ASN A 123 0.09 14.84 6.70
N PHE A 124 -0.78 15.61 6.08
CA PHE A 124 -0.89 15.66 4.63
C PHE A 124 -1.34 17.04 4.15
N HIS A 125 -0.94 17.40 2.93
CA HIS A 125 -1.44 18.54 2.19
C HIS A 125 -1.84 18.09 0.79
N TRP A 126 -3.01 18.53 0.35
CA TRP A 126 -3.55 18.26 -0.99
C TRP A 126 -4.12 19.55 -1.56
N ASP A 127 -3.60 19.98 -2.71
CA ASP A 127 -4.02 21.20 -3.41
C ASP A 127 -4.89 20.92 -4.65
N GLY A 128 -5.25 19.66 -4.90
CA GLY A 128 -5.94 19.21 -6.11
C GLY A 128 -5.03 18.61 -7.19
N LYS A 129 -3.70 18.72 -7.01
CA LYS A 129 -2.70 18.22 -7.95
C LYS A 129 -1.55 17.50 -7.25
N ASN A 130 -0.98 18.11 -6.22
CA ASN A 130 0.18 17.61 -5.50
C ASN A 130 -0.25 17.07 -4.13
N LEU A 131 0.24 15.89 -3.80
CA LEU A 131 0.09 15.28 -2.49
C LEU A 131 1.42 15.33 -1.75
N GLU A 132 1.48 16.16 -0.71
CA GLU A 132 2.50 16.06 0.33
C GLU A 132 1.94 15.17 1.43
N LEU A 133 2.63 14.06 1.72
CA LEU A 133 2.15 13.09 2.70
C LEU A 133 3.29 12.66 3.60
N VAL A 134 3.14 12.86 4.90
CA VAL A 134 4.08 12.37 5.91
C VAL A 134 3.42 11.23 6.68
N ILE A 135 4.11 10.10 6.81
CA ILE A 135 3.64 8.94 7.55
C ILE A 135 4.60 8.57 8.67
N LYS A 136 4.08 7.90 9.70
CA LYS A 136 4.85 7.16 10.70
C LYS A 136 4.79 5.67 10.35
N VAL A 137 5.94 5.00 10.30
CA VAL A 137 6.09 3.57 10.04
C VAL A 137 6.20 2.82 11.36
N TYR A 138 5.51 1.70 11.46
CA TYR A 138 5.44 0.84 12.64
C TYR A 138 5.71 -0.61 12.26
N LEU A 139 6.33 -1.34 13.19
CA LEU A 139 6.38 -2.79 13.24
C LEU A 139 5.20 -3.29 14.09
N ALA A 140 4.39 -4.20 13.56
CA ALA A 140 3.41 -4.92 14.38
C ALA A 140 4.11 -6.04 15.16
N ASN A 141 3.84 -6.13 16.46
CA ASN A 141 4.34 -7.20 17.33
C ASN A 141 3.26 -8.25 17.59
#